data_AF-A0A5J4QM02-F1
#
_entry.id   AF-A0A5J4QM02-F1
#
_cell.length_a   1.000
_cell.length_b   1.000
_cell.length_c   1.000
_cell.angle_alpha   90.00
_cell.angle_beta   90.00
_cell.angle_gamma   90.00
#
_symmetry.space_group_name_H-M   'P 1'
#
loop_
_entity.id
_entity.type
_entity.pdbx_description
1 polymer ?
#
loop_
_entity_poly.entity_id
_entity_poly.type
_entity_poly.pdbx_seq_one_letter_code
_entity_poly.pdbx_strand_id
1 'polypeptide(L)'
;MNTYGYVSEFMRAGKIAAKGQITDLSQNFKLKNGIPFSLYLRPKTVTDEADRIIHCQLYQEPEISSVPVGFNDWQPLAIMELTADTTLLDECDVWWGAGEEARL
;
A
#
# COMPACT_ATOMS: atom_id res chain seq x y z
N MET A 1 21.12 -23.35 1.99
CA MET A 1 19.67 -23.54 2.22
C MET A 1 19.25 -22.55 3.29
N ASN A 2 18.57 -21.46 2.91
CA ASN A 2 17.98 -20.56 3.90
C ASN A 2 16.65 -21.14 4.36
N THR A 3 16.66 -21.79 5.52
CA THR A 3 15.45 -22.20 6.21
C THR A 3 14.85 -20.96 6.87
N TYR A 4 14.05 -20.21 6.11
CA TYR A 4 13.14 -19.25 6.73
C TYR A 4 12.14 -20.05 7.58
N GLY A 5 12.12 -19.78 8.88
CA GLY A 5 11.23 -20.46 9.82
C GLY A 5 9.78 -20.38 9.36
N TYR A 6 9.02 -21.46 9.60
CA TYR A 6 7.62 -21.54 9.24
C TYR A 6 6.83 -20.39 9.87
N VAL A 7 6.34 -19.49 9.02
CA VAL A 7 5.37 -18.44 9.38
C VAL A 7 3.99 -19.02 9.09
N SER A 8 3.17 -19.21 10.12
CA SER A 8 1.78 -19.68 9.96
C SER A 8 0.97 -18.69 9.12
N GLU A 9 -0.11 -19.14 8.46
CA GLU A 9 -1.00 -18.26 7.70
C GLU A 9 -1.48 -17.05 8.52
N PHE A 10 -1.77 -17.27 9.81
CA PHE A 10 -2.11 -16.21 10.77
C PHE A 10 -0.97 -15.21 11.02
N MET A 11 0.28 -15.67 11.06
CA MET A 11 1.46 -14.79 11.19
C MET A 11 1.82 -14.08 9.87
N ARG A 12 1.42 -14.64 8.71
CA ARG A 12 1.59 -14.03 7.38
C ARG A 12 0.56 -12.93 7.14
N ALA A 13 -0.68 -13.15 7.57
CA ALA A 13 -1.80 -12.23 7.33
C ALA A 13 -1.63 -10.84 7.96
N GLY A 14 -0.81 -10.71 9.02
CA GLY A 14 -0.57 -9.44 9.72
C GLY A 14 0.79 -8.79 9.48
N LYS A 15 1.64 -9.33 8.59
CA LYS A 15 3.00 -8.82 8.38
C LYS A 15 3.27 -8.51 6.92
N ILE A 16 3.99 -7.43 6.66
CA ILE A 16 4.48 -7.11 5.33
C ILE A 16 5.67 -8.02 5.01
N ALA A 17 5.49 -8.95 4.07
CA ALA A 17 6.48 -9.91 3.61
C ALA A 17 7.16 -9.48 2.30
N ALA A 18 6.51 -8.68 1.47
CA ALA A 18 7.07 -8.03 0.29
C ALA A 18 6.72 -6.55 0.27
N LYS A 19 7.60 -5.71 -0.29
CA LYS A 19 7.38 -4.26 -0.39
C LYS A 19 8.11 -3.65 -1.58
N GLY A 20 7.68 -2.47 -1.96
CA GLY A 20 8.35 -1.63 -2.95
C GLY A 20 7.90 -0.18 -2.85
N GLN A 21 8.61 0.69 -3.55
CA GLN A 21 8.23 2.09 -3.70
C GLN A 21 7.40 2.25 -4.98
N ILE A 22 6.34 3.04 -4.92
CA ILE A 22 5.60 3.46 -6.10
C ILE A 22 6.32 4.69 -6.66
N THR A 23 6.89 4.57 -7.85
CA THR A 23 7.62 5.67 -8.52
C THR A 23 6.86 6.24 -9.72
N ASP A 24 5.78 5.59 -10.14
CA ASP A 24 4.87 6.06 -11.18
C ASP A 24 3.44 5.75 -10.75
N LEU A 25 2.62 6.79 -10.67
CA LEU A 25 1.18 6.73 -10.37
C LEU A 25 0.40 7.57 -11.40
N SER A 26 0.93 7.68 -12.63
CA SER A 26 0.25 8.29 -13.77
C SER A 26 -0.94 7.46 -14.27
N GLN A 27 -0.98 6.18 -13.90
CA GLN A 27 -2.06 5.23 -14.12
C GLN A 27 -2.39 4.53 -12.80
N ASN A 28 -3.54 3.84 -12.76
CA ASN A 28 -3.90 3.06 -11.59
C ASN A 28 -2.83 2.01 -11.27
N PHE A 29 -2.52 1.85 -9.99
CA PHE A 29 -1.51 0.93 -9.49
C PHE A 29 -2.16 -0.29 -8.84
N LYS A 30 -1.69 -1.47 -9.21
CA LYS A 30 -2.08 -2.75 -8.59
C LYS A 30 -0.93 -3.75 -8.65
N LEU A 31 -0.89 -4.64 -7.68
CA LEU A 31 0.02 -5.78 -7.72
C LEU A 31 -0.49 -6.84 -8.69
N LYS A 32 0.43 -7.60 -9.31
CA LYS A 32 0.04 -8.73 -10.16
C LYS A 32 -0.70 -9.79 -9.34
N ASN A 33 -1.50 -10.59 -10.04
CA ASN A 33 -2.27 -11.71 -9.47
C ASN A 33 -3.33 -11.32 -8.43
N GLY A 34 -3.68 -10.03 -8.31
CA GLY A 34 -4.74 -9.59 -7.39
C GLY A 34 -4.35 -9.69 -5.91
N ILE A 35 -3.07 -9.52 -5.60
CA ILE A 35 -2.59 -9.53 -4.22
C ILE A 35 -2.98 -8.21 -3.55
N PRO A 36 -3.71 -8.23 -2.41
CA PRO A 36 -4.00 -7.02 -1.68
C PRO A 36 -2.73 -6.47 -1.01
N PHE A 37 -2.64 -5.14 -0.92
CA PHE A 37 -1.52 -4.45 -0.30
C PHE A 37 -1.97 -3.31 0.60
N SER A 38 -1.05 -2.91 1.46
CA SER A 38 -1.15 -1.75 2.35
C SER A 38 -0.22 -0.64 1.87
N LEU A 39 -0.49 0.60 2.28
CA LEU A 39 0.34 1.75 1.96
C LEU A 39 1.03 2.33 3.18
N TYR A 40 2.17 2.95 2.93
CA TYR A 40 2.87 3.84 3.84
C TYR A 40 3.18 5.14 3.10
N LEU A 41 2.75 6.26 3.67
CA LEU A 41 2.99 7.59 3.12
C LEU A 41 4.03 8.30 3.96
N ARG A 42 5.15 8.67 3.35
CA ARG A 42 6.16 9.53 3.98
C ARG A 42 6.09 10.93 3.36
N PRO A 43 5.62 11.95 4.08
CA PRO A 43 5.67 13.33 3.60
C PRO A 43 7.10 13.73 3.23
N LYS A 44 7.28 14.38 2.07
CA LYS A 44 8.58 14.90 1.64
C LYS A 44 8.94 16.21 2.33
N THR A 45 7.95 16.94 2.82
CA THR A 45 8.09 18.15 3.62
C THR A 45 7.44 17.98 4.99
N VAL A 46 7.84 18.82 5.94
CA VAL A 46 7.15 18.89 7.25
C VAL A 46 5.70 19.30 7.01
N THR A 47 4.77 18.58 7.62
CA THR A 47 3.33 18.86 7.58
C THR A 47 2.73 18.70 8.97
N ASP A 48 1.72 19.51 9.28
CA ASP A 48 0.89 19.40 10.49
C ASP A 48 -0.36 18.53 10.25
N GLU A 49 -0.59 18.11 9.00
CA GLU A 49 -1.67 17.19 8.65
C GLU A 49 -1.39 15.78 9.20
N ALA A 50 -2.44 15.09 9.64
CA ALA A 50 -2.32 13.75 10.19
C ALA A 50 -2.39 12.65 9.12
N ASP A 51 -3.11 12.92 8.02
CA ASP A 51 -3.40 11.95 6.96
C ASP A 51 -3.54 12.63 5.58
N ARG A 52 -3.61 11.79 4.54
CA ARG A 52 -4.01 12.16 3.19
C ARG A 52 -5.18 11.27 2.76
N ILE A 53 -6.27 11.86 2.29
CA ILE A 53 -7.36 11.14 1.60
C ILE A 53 -6.89 10.56 0.26
N ILE A 54 -6.81 9.25 0.09
CA ILE A 54 -6.54 8.64 -1.23
C ILE A 54 -7.81 8.02 -1.82
N HIS A 55 -7.76 7.68 -3.11
CA HIS A 55 -8.82 6.94 -3.79
C HIS A 55 -8.35 5.54 -4.18
N CYS A 56 -8.97 4.51 -3.64
CA CYS A 56 -8.61 3.13 -3.92
C CYS A 56 -9.81 2.18 -3.80
N GLN A 57 -9.67 0.98 -4.35
CA GLN A 57 -10.62 -0.12 -4.12
C GLN A 57 -10.06 -1.05 -3.05
N LEU A 58 -10.82 -1.31 -1.98
CA LEU A 58 -10.50 -2.34 -1.00
C LEU A 58 -11.05 -3.72 -1.44
N TYR A 59 -10.46 -4.80 -0.92
CA TYR A 59 -10.77 -6.19 -1.32
C TYR A 59 -12.25 -6.58 -1.30
N GLN A 60 -13.05 -6.02 -0.39
CA GLN A 60 -14.49 -6.30 -0.28
C GLN A 60 -15.38 -5.20 -0.88
N GLU A 61 -14.79 -4.18 -1.50
CA GLU A 61 -15.53 -3.08 -2.09
C GLU A 61 -15.73 -3.31 -3.60
N PRO A 62 -16.94 -3.06 -4.12
CA PRO A 62 -17.23 -3.24 -5.54
C PRO A 62 -16.63 -2.12 -6.42
N GLU A 63 -16.32 -0.97 -5.82
CA GLU A 63 -15.95 0.25 -6.52
C GLU A 63 -14.80 0.97 -5.79
N ILE A 64 -14.15 1.90 -6.49
CA ILE A 64 -13.13 2.78 -5.91
C ILE A 64 -13.83 3.79 -4.99
N SER A 65 -13.31 3.95 -3.78
CA SER A 65 -13.81 4.88 -2.77
C SER A 65 -12.68 5.69 -2.14
N SER A 66 -13.01 6.65 -1.26
CA SER A 66 -12.03 7.51 -0.60
C SER A 66 -11.70 6.98 0.79
N VAL A 67 -10.42 6.95 1.16
CA VAL A 67 -9.97 6.52 2.49
C VAL A 67 -8.86 7.43 3.04
N PRO A 68 -8.92 7.87 4.31
CA PRO A 68 -7.81 8.56 4.95
C PRO A 68 -6.65 7.58 5.20
N VAL A 69 -5.44 8.02 4.86
CA VAL A 69 -4.21 7.25 5.07
C VAL A 69 -3.25 8.10 5.89
N GLY A 70 -3.01 7.68 7.14
CA GLY A 70 -2.12 8.37 8.07
C GLY A 70 -0.69 8.43 7.56
N PHE A 71 -0.02 9.54 7.83
CA PHE A 71 1.40 9.69 7.51
C PHE A 71 2.29 8.91 8.48
N ASN A 72 3.45 8.50 7.96
CA ASN A 72 4.53 7.85 8.69
C ASN A 72 4.20 6.52 9.39
N ASP A 73 3.07 5.89 9.04
CA ASP A 73 2.68 4.57 9.53
C ASP A 73 2.08 3.68 8.44
N TRP A 74 2.17 2.36 8.62
CA TRP A 74 1.57 1.38 7.73
C TRP A 74 0.08 1.26 7.99
N GLN A 75 -0.73 1.58 6.99
CA GLN A 75 -2.18 1.48 7.14
C GLN A 75 -2.65 0.04 6.94
N PRO A 76 -3.48 -0.51 7.84
CA PRO A 76 -3.99 -1.89 7.74
C PRO A 76 -5.12 -2.00 6.71
N LEU A 77 -4.88 -1.53 5.48
CA LEU A 77 -5.81 -1.58 4.35
C LEU A 77 -5.45 -2.76 3.44
N ALA A 78 -6.48 -3.45 2.93
CA ALA A 78 -6.37 -4.49 1.90
C ALA A 78 -6.72 -3.90 0.53
N ILE A 79 -5.86 -3.04 0.00
CA ILE A 79 -6.04 -2.32 -1.26
C ILE A 79 -5.81 -3.27 -2.43
N MET A 80 -6.72 -3.28 -3.39
CA MET A 80 -6.62 -4.04 -4.64
C MET A 80 -6.11 -3.17 -5.79
N GLU A 81 -6.57 -1.92 -5.83
CA GLU A 81 -6.20 -0.96 -6.87
C GLU A 81 -6.16 0.45 -6.26
N LEU A 82 -5.04 1.13 -6.44
CA LEU A 82 -4.85 2.54 -6.10
C LEU A 82 -5.07 3.38 -7.36
N THR A 83 -5.87 4.43 -7.26
CA THR A 83 -6.16 5.32 -8.40
C THR A 83 -4.92 6.14 -8.78
N ALA A 84 -4.79 6.47 -10.06
CA ALA A 84 -3.79 7.41 -10.54
C ALA A 84 -3.84 8.74 -9.76
N ASP A 85 -2.70 9.18 -9.23
CA ASP A 85 -2.54 10.41 -8.45
C ASP A 85 -1.05 10.80 -8.46
N THR A 86 -0.63 11.62 -9.43
CA THR A 86 0.76 12.09 -9.47
C THR A 86 1.05 13.11 -8.37
N THR A 87 0.05 13.84 -7.89
CA THR A 87 0.22 14.81 -6.80
C THR A 87 0.61 14.13 -5.49
N LEU A 88 0.09 12.93 -5.24
CA LEU A 88 0.51 12.11 -4.10
C LEU A 88 2.01 11.80 -4.14
N LEU A 89 2.57 11.52 -5.33
CA LEU A 89 4.01 11.29 -5.49
C LEU A 89 4.83 12.58 -5.40
N ASP A 90 4.26 13.74 -5.68
CA ASP A 90 4.93 15.03 -5.47
C ASP A 90 5.00 15.36 -3.96
N GLU A 91 3.97 15.01 -3.20
CA GLU A 91 3.83 15.28 -1.76
C GLU A 91 4.53 14.25 -0.88
N CYS A 92 4.50 12.97 -1.28
CA CYS A 92 4.93 11.83 -0.45
C CYS A 92 5.86 10.87 -1.19
N ASP A 93 6.77 10.24 -0.45
CA ASP A 93 7.30 8.94 -0.86
C ASP A 93 6.27 7.86 -0.48
N VAL A 94 5.76 7.16 -1.48
CA VAL A 94 4.69 6.17 -1.33
C VAL A 94 5.27 4.75 -1.42
N TRP A 95 4.97 3.94 -0.42
CA TRP A 95 5.42 2.55 -0.36
C TRP A 95 4.23 1.61 -0.26
N TRP A 96 4.31 0.48 -0.96
CA TRP A 96 3.36 -0.62 -0.82
C TRP A 96 3.97 -1.76 -0.02
N GLY A 97 3.14 -2.49 0.72
CA GLY A 97 3.51 -3.68 1.47
C GLY A 97 2.44 -4.77 1.34
N ALA A 98 2.85 -6.00 1.06
CA ALA A 98 1.96 -7.15 0.92
C ALA A 98 2.40 -8.31 1.83
N GLY A 99 1.43 -9.12 2.27
CA GLY A 99 1.68 -10.30 3.13
C GLY A 99 2.29 -11.52 2.44
N GLU A 100 2.53 -11.41 1.14
CA GLU A 100 3.04 -12.50 0.30
C GLU A 100 3.97 -11.99 -0.81
N GLU A 101 4.57 -12.91 -1.58
CA GLU A 101 5.46 -12.54 -2.69
C GLU A 101 4.65 -11.82 -3.77
N ALA A 102 4.87 -10.52 -3.88
CA ALA A 102 4.29 -9.71 -4.93
C ALA A 102 5.32 -9.42 -6.03
N ARG A 103 4.90 -9.56 -7.27
CA ARG A 103 5.64 -9.09 -8.45
C ARG A 103 4.89 -7.90 -9.03
N LEU A 104 5.62 -6.83 -9.35
CA LEU A 104 5.12 -5.71 -10.14
C LEU A 104 5.07 -6.09 -11.61
#